data_AF-A0A536L1Z2-F1
#
_entry.id   AF-A0A536L1Z2-F1
#
_cell.length_a   1.000
_cell.length_b   1.000
_cell.length_c   1.000
_cell.angle_alpha   90.00
_cell.angle_beta   90.00
_cell.angle_gamma   90.00
#
_symmetry.space_group_name_H-M   'P 1'
#
loop_
_entity.id
_entity.type
_entity.pdbx_description
1 polymer ?
#
loop_
_entity_poly.entity_id
_entity_poly.type
_entity_poly.pdbx_seq_one_letter_code
_entity_poly.pdbx_strand_id
1 'polypeptide(L)'
;MKRFGIGAHIAAASIGVAALALAIVAIGVQRVGGAEFEQLMVQHGASVAAARDMFQSSVTLVLLAAVGAAICTTLFLAAWLARWMSRPLMRVSEAAARLAAGQYDMRLRGSGPREVQSLARSFNQLASELEQQERVRQEFIENAAHELRTPLTNLQGYLEALRDGVIAPGSDVFTSLHE
;
A
#
# COMPACT_ATOMS: atom_id res chain seq x y z
N MET A 1 7.28 19.30 3.20
CA MET A 1 8.12 18.35 3.97
C MET A 1 7.55 16.94 3.83
N LYS A 2 8.16 16.07 3.01
CA LYS A 2 7.74 14.68 2.82
C LYS A 2 8.19 13.86 4.03
N ARG A 3 7.27 13.44 4.89
CA ARG A 3 7.54 12.54 6.02
C ARG A 3 7.85 11.15 5.45
N PHE A 4 9.14 10.82 5.37
CA PHE A 4 9.58 9.45 5.08
C PHE A 4 9.08 8.53 6.21
N GLY A 5 8.42 7.43 5.85
CA GLY A 5 7.89 6.48 6.84
C GLY A 5 8.99 5.88 7.71
N ILE A 6 8.64 5.43 8.91
CA ILE A 6 9.57 4.85 9.91
C ILE A 6 10.48 3.77 9.30
N GLY A 7 9.98 2.99 8.34
CA GLY A 7 10.78 1.99 7.61
C GLY A 7 11.96 2.54 6.81
N ALA A 8 11.85 3.75 6.25
CA ALA A 8 12.95 4.38 5.53
C ALA A 8 14.06 4.88 6.48
N HIS A 9 13.69 5.36 7.66
CA HIS A 9 14.63 5.74 8.70
C HIS A 9 15.36 4.53 9.28
N ILE A 10 14.67 3.41 9.51
CA ILE A 10 15.28 2.15 9.98
C ILE A 10 16.25 1.60 8.93
N ALA A 11 15.85 1.58 7.65
CA ALA A 11 16.72 1.15 6.57
C ALA A 11 17.99 2.01 6.47
N ALA A 12 17.84 3.34 6.49
CA ALA A 12 18.98 4.25 6.47
C ALA A 12 19.91 4.07 7.68
N ALA A 13 19.34 3.90 8.89
CA ALA A 13 20.11 3.63 10.10
C ALA A 13 20.88 2.30 10.01
N SER A 14 20.26 1.23 9.50
CA SER A 14 20.92 -0.07 9.33
C SER A 14 22.07 -0.03 8.33
N ILE A 15 21.94 0.72 7.23
CA ILE A 15 23.01 0.92 6.24
C ILE A 15 24.18 1.67 6.88
N GLY A 16 23.90 2.72 7.66
CA GLY A 16 24.91 3.47 8.38
C GLY A 16 25.68 2.61 9.38
N VAL A 17 24.98 1.78 10.16
CA VAL A 17 25.60 0.84 11.12
C VAL A 17 26.47 -0.19 10.41
N ALA A 18 25.99 -0.78 9.31
CA ALA A 18 26.75 -1.76 8.54
C ALA A 18 28.02 -1.16 7.92
N ALA A 19 27.92 0.05 7.37
CA ALA A 19 29.06 0.79 6.82
C ALA A 19 30.09 1.14 7.89
N LEU A 20 29.63 1.58 9.07
CA LEU A 20 30.49 1.89 10.20
C LEU A 20 31.22 0.63 10.71
N ALA A 21 30.51 -0.49 10.83
CA ALA A 21 31.10 -1.77 11.23
C ALA A 21 32.19 -2.23 10.25
N LEU A 22 31.92 -2.15 8.94
CA LEU A 22 32.90 -2.43 7.89
C LEU A 22 34.13 -1.52 7.99
N ALA A 23 33.93 -0.23 8.23
CA ALA A 23 35.03 0.72 8.40
C ALA A 23 35.89 0.40 9.62
N ILE A 24 35.26 0.09 10.77
CA ILE A 24 35.96 -0.32 12.00
C ILE A 24 36.80 -1.57 11.75
N VAL A 25 36.22 -2.60 11.12
CA VAL A 25 36.92 -3.85 10.79
C VAL A 25 38.08 -3.58 9.82
N ALA A 26 37.85 -2.80 8.76
CA ALA A 26 38.88 -2.49 7.77
C ALA A 26 40.06 -1.72 8.40
N ILE A 27 39.77 -0.71 9.23
CA ILE A 27 40.78 0.07 9.94
C ILE A 27 41.53 -0.81 10.95
N GLY A 28 40.82 -1.63 11.73
CA GLY A 28 41.41 -2.54 12.70
C GLY A 28 42.35 -3.56 12.06
N VAL A 29 41.92 -4.19 10.96
CA VAL A 29 42.75 -5.12 10.19
C VAL A 29 43.99 -4.42 9.67
N GLN A 30 43.87 -3.25 9.04
CA GLN A 30 45.04 -2.55 8.49
C GLN A 30 46.02 -2.02 9.55
N ARG A 31 45.52 -1.51 10.68
CA ARG A 31 46.35 -0.87 11.71
C ARG A 31 46.97 -1.86 12.70
N VAL A 32 46.20 -2.87 13.11
CA VAL A 32 46.63 -3.85 14.13
C VAL A 32 47.13 -5.12 13.46
N GLY A 33 46.37 -5.66 12.50
CA GLY A 33 46.73 -6.91 11.83
C GLY A 33 48.01 -6.82 10.99
N GLY A 34 48.28 -5.66 10.39
CA GLY A 34 49.47 -5.48 9.53
C GLY A 34 50.78 -5.56 10.31
N ALA A 35 50.86 -4.89 11.46
CA ALA A 35 52.08 -4.86 12.29
C ALA A 35 52.38 -6.24 12.90
N GLU A 36 51.36 -6.92 13.42
CA GLU A 36 51.48 -8.26 13.98
C GLU A 36 51.88 -9.29 12.91
N PHE A 37 51.27 -9.22 11.73
CA PHE A 37 51.59 -10.12 10.62
C PHE A 37 53.03 -9.93 10.13
N GLU A 38 53.48 -8.67 9.99
CA GLU A 38 54.85 -8.35 9.62
C GLU A 38 55.84 -8.93 10.63
N GLN A 39 55.62 -8.70 11.93
CA GLN A 39 56.50 -9.19 13.00
C GLN A 39 56.59 -10.73 13.00
N LEU A 40 55.46 -11.42 12.89
CA LEU A 40 55.40 -12.89 12.87
C LEU A 40 56.13 -13.48 11.65
N MET A 41 55.95 -12.88 10.47
CA MET A 41 56.57 -13.35 9.24
C MET A 41 58.08 -13.11 9.24
N VAL A 42 58.53 -11.95 9.75
CA VAL A 42 59.97 -11.64 9.91
C VAL A 42 60.62 -12.60 10.90
N GLN A 43 59.95 -12.95 12.00
CA GLN A 43 60.44 -13.95 12.96
C GLN A 43 60.66 -15.33 12.32
N HIS A 44 59.86 -15.69 11.30
CA HIS A 44 59.98 -16.94 10.55
C HIS A 44 60.84 -16.81 9.28
N GLY A 45 61.60 -15.72 9.14
CA GLY A 45 62.62 -15.55 8.09
C GLY A 45 62.13 -14.88 6.80
N ALA A 46 60.91 -14.34 6.76
CA ALA A 46 60.46 -13.53 5.64
C ALA A 46 61.07 -12.12 5.69
N SER A 47 61.24 -11.48 4.53
CA SER A 47 61.58 -10.05 4.49
C SER A 47 60.36 -9.20 4.85
N VAL A 48 60.60 -8.03 5.44
CA VAL A 48 59.56 -7.02 5.73
C VAL A 48 58.73 -6.69 4.48
N ALA A 49 59.40 -6.53 3.34
CA ALA A 49 58.73 -6.26 2.07
C ALA A 49 57.79 -7.40 1.64
N ALA A 50 58.25 -8.66 1.70
CA ALA A 50 57.43 -9.82 1.33
C ALA A 50 56.23 -9.99 2.27
N ALA A 51 56.41 -9.81 3.59
CA ALA A 51 55.33 -9.89 4.56
C ALA A 51 54.26 -8.81 4.31
N ARG A 52 54.69 -7.57 4.03
CA ARG A 52 53.79 -6.46 3.72
C ARG A 52 52.98 -6.69 2.45
N ASP A 53 53.61 -7.16 1.37
CA ASP A 53 52.93 -7.41 0.09
C ASP A 53 51.91 -8.56 0.19
N MET A 54 52.28 -9.63 0.91
CA MET A 54 51.37 -10.76 1.17
C MET A 54 50.15 -10.33 1.99
N PHE A 55 50.36 -9.51 3.02
CA PHE A 55 49.29 -8.97 3.84
C PHE A 55 48.36 -8.05 3.03
N GLN A 56 48.93 -7.09 2.30
CA GLN A 56 48.16 -6.14 1.51
C GLN A 56 47.32 -6.84 0.43
N SER A 57 47.87 -7.82 -0.30
CA SER A 57 47.11 -8.56 -1.30
C SER A 57 45.96 -9.35 -0.69
N SER A 58 46.21 -10.07 0.42
CA SER A 58 45.18 -10.88 1.09
C SER A 58 44.06 -10.02 1.67
N VAL A 59 44.42 -8.94 2.38
CA VAL A 59 43.45 -8.00 2.97
C VAL A 59 42.65 -7.26 1.91
N THR A 60 43.31 -6.82 0.83
CA THR A 60 42.62 -6.09 -0.25
C THR A 60 41.57 -6.97 -0.93
N LEU A 61 41.90 -8.23 -1.24
CA LEU A 61 40.95 -9.17 -1.84
C LEU A 61 39.75 -9.42 -0.92
N VAL A 62 40.00 -9.68 0.37
CA VAL A 62 38.93 -9.92 1.35
C VAL A 62 38.05 -8.68 1.53
N LEU A 63 38.63 -7.47 1.60
CA LEU A 63 37.87 -6.23 1.72
C LEU A 63 37.03 -5.95 0.46
N LEU A 64 37.59 -6.17 -0.73
CA LEU A 64 36.84 -6.03 -1.98
C LEU A 64 35.67 -7.03 -2.05
N ALA A 65 35.90 -8.29 -1.67
CA ALA A 65 34.85 -9.30 -1.59
C ALA A 65 33.76 -8.91 -0.57
N ALA A 66 34.15 -8.39 0.60
CA ALA A 66 33.21 -7.93 1.63
C ALA A 66 32.37 -6.74 1.16
N VAL A 67 32.98 -5.74 0.49
CA VAL A 67 32.27 -4.61 -0.10
C VAL A 67 31.32 -5.07 -1.19
N GLY A 68 31.77 -5.96 -2.10
CA GLY A 68 30.93 -6.54 -3.13
C GLY A 68 29.73 -7.28 -2.56
N ALA A 69 29.94 -8.14 -1.55
CA ALA A 69 28.87 -8.85 -0.86
C ALA A 69 27.89 -7.90 -0.17
N ALA A 70 28.38 -6.83 0.46
CA ALA A 70 27.54 -5.80 1.09
C ALA A 70 26.66 -5.07 0.07
N ILE A 71 27.21 -4.68 -1.08
CA ILE A 71 26.46 -4.05 -2.18
C ILE A 71 25.38 -5.00 -2.70
N CYS A 72 25.76 -6.25 -3.03
CA CYS A 72 24.82 -7.26 -3.51
C CYS A 72 23.67 -7.50 -2.53
N THR A 73 23.99 -7.63 -1.24
CA THR A 73 23.00 -7.82 -0.18
C THR A 73 22.07 -6.62 -0.05
N THR A 74 22.62 -5.40 -0.12
CA THR A 74 21.85 -4.16 -0.04
C THR A 74 20.88 -4.04 -1.22
N LEU A 75 21.35 -4.26 -2.45
CA LEU A 75 20.51 -4.20 -3.64
C LEU A 75 19.42 -5.28 -3.61
N PHE A 76 19.77 -6.49 -3.19
CA PHE A 76 18.82 -7.58 -3.02
C PHE A 76 17.74 -7.23 -2.00
N LEU A 77 18.13 -6.79 -0.80
CA LEU A 77 17.20 -6.47 0.27
C LEU A 77 16.30 -5.28 -0.09
N ALA A 78 16.86 -4.23 -0.73
CA ALA A 78 16.10 -3.09 -1.23
C ALA A 78 15.06 -3.52 -2.27
N ALA A 79 15.45 -4.33 -3.25
CA ALA A 79 14.56 -4.81 -4.30
C ALA A 79 13.48 -5.78 -3.76
N TRP A 80 13.82 -6.60 -2.77
CA TRP A 80 12.90 -7.49 -2.09
C TRP A 80 11.88 -6.72 -1.25
N LEU A 81 12.34 -5.79 -0.41
CA LEU A 81 11.49 -4.98 0.46
C LEU A 81 10.55 -4.08 -0.35
N ALA A 82 11.06 -3.44 -1.41
CA ALA A 82 10.25 -2.65 -2.33
C ALA A 82 9.12 -3.48 -2.95
N ARG A 83 9.41 -4.70 -3.42
CA ARG A 83 8.37 -5.58 -3.98
C ARG A 83 7.38 -6.08 -2.92
N TRP A 84 7.84 -6.36 -1.71
CA TRP A 84 7.01 -6.85 -0.61
C TRP A 84 6.05 -5.79 -0.06
N MET A 85 6.44 -4.52 -0.03
CA MET A 85 5.60 -3.41 0.45
C MET A 85 4.79 -2.71 -0.65
N SER A 86 5.41 -2.41 -1.79
CA SER A 86 4.74 -1.60 -2.83
C SER A 86 3.60 -2.35 -3.51
N ARG A 87 3.73 -3.68 -3.71
CA ARG A 87 2.67 -4.47 -4.35
C ARG A 87 1.35 -4.46 -3.57
N PRO A 88 1.31 -4.74 -2.26
CA PRO A 88 0.08 -4.62 -1.46
C PRO A 88 -0.52 -3.21 -1.46
N LEU A 89 0.31 -2.16 -1.35
CA LEU A 89 -0.18 -0.78 -1.35
C LEU A 89 -0.82 -0.38 -2.69
N MET A 90 -0.21 -0.80 -3.80
CA MET A 90 -0.75 -0.54 -5.13
C MET A 90 -2.11 -1.23 -5.33
N ARG A 91 -2.28 -2.45 -4.81
CA ARG A 91 -3.59 -3.13 -4.81
C ARG A 91 -4.66 -2.39 -4.03
N VAL A 92 -4.30 -1.82 -2.87
CA VAL A 92 -5.24 -1.00 -2.07
C VAL A 92 -5.62 0.26 -2.85
N SER A 93 -4.64 0.91 -3.50
CA SER A 93 -4.87 2.08 -4.34
C SER A 93 -5.81 1.78 -5.52
N GLU A 94 -5.57 0.67 -6.22
CA GLU A 94 -6.43 0.23 -7.33
C GLU A 94 -7.85 -0.10 -6.85
N ALA A 95 -7.98 -0.80 -5.72
CA ALA A 95 -9.28 -1.11 -5.13
C ALA A 95 -10.02 0.17 -4.71
N ALA A 96 -9.32 1.17 -4.16
CA ALA A 96 -9.91 2.46 -3.82
C ALA A 96 -10.38 3.25 -5.04
N ALA A 97 -9.62 3.24 -6.14
CA ALA A 97 -10.04 3.86 -7.39
C ALA A 97 -11.31 3.19 -7.95
N ARG A 98 -11.41 1.86 -7.87
CA ARG A 98 -12.61 1.11 -8.28
C ARG A 98 -13.81 1.39 -7.38
N LEU A 99 -13.60 1.47 -6.07
CA LEU A 99 -14.64 1.83 -5.11
C LEU A 99 -15.19 3.25 -5.38
N ALA A 100 -14.31 4.20 -5.66
CA ALA A 100 -14.69 5.56 -6.06
C ALA A 100 -15.46 5.61 -7.39
N ALA A 101 -15.28 4.62 -8.26
CA ALA A 101 -16.05 4.45 -9.49
C ALA A 101 -17.39 3.73 -9.29
N GLY A 102 -17.80 3.46 -8.04
CA GLY A 102 -19.09 2.84 -7.70
C GLY A 102 -19.07 1.31 -7.64
N GLN A 103 -17.90 0.67 -7.67
CA GLN A 103 -17.78 -0.80 -7.53
C GLN A 103 -17.64 -1.18 -6.06
N TYR A 104 -18.77 -1.30 -5.35
CA TYR A 104 -18.83 -1.51 -3.91
C TYR A 104 -18.61 -2.96 -3.45
N ASP A 105 -18.64 -3.93 -4.35
CA ASP A 105 -18.45 -5.36 -4.08
C ASP A 105 -16.97 -5.75 -3.84
N MET A 106 -16.06 -4.82 -4.08
CA MET A 106 -14.61 -5.04 -3.98
C MET A 106 -14.17 -5.35 -2.55
N ARG A 107 -13.38 -6.42 -2.38
CA ARG A 107 -12.77 -6.80 -1.10
C ARG A 107 -11.29 -7.11 -1.25
N LEU A 108 -10.49 -6.55 -0.35
CA LEU A 108 -9.06 -6.80 -0.26
C LEU A 108 -8.78 -7.99 0.66
N ARG A 109 -7.93 -8.92 0.19
CA ARG A 109 -7.33 -9.96 1.04
C ARG A 109 -6.14 -9.39 1.78
N GLY A 110 -6.10 -9.57 3.10
CA GLY A 110 -4.97 -9.16 3.92
C GLY A 110 -3.68 -9.84 3.46
N SER A 111 -2.69 -9.05 3.03
CA SER A 111 -1.37 -9.55 2.66
C SER A 111 -0.31 -8.48 2.94
N GLY A 112 0.92 -8.91 3.27
CA GLY A 112 2.02 -8.00 3.62
C GLY A 112 2.11 -7.68 5.12
N PRO A 113 2.81 -6.58 5.49
CA PRO A 113 3.00 -6.16 6.87
C PRO A 113 1.68 -5.96 7.63
N ARG A 114 1.74 -6.01 8.97
CA ARG A 114 0.55 -5.88 9.84
C ARG A 114 -0.21 -4.58 9.59
N GLU A 115 0.50 -3.50 9.33
CA GLU A 115 -0.04 -2.18 9.02
C GLU A 115 -0.86 -2.20 7.73
N VAL A 116 -0.37 -2.91 6.71
CA VAL A 116 -1.08 -3.05 5.43
C VAL A 116 -2.31 -3.94 5.58
N GLN A 117 -2.21 -5.01 6.36
CA GLN A 117 -3.39 -5.83 6.69
C GLN A 117 -4.44 -5.03 7.46
N SER A 118 -4.02 -4.15 8.36
CA SER A 118 -4.93 -3.24 9.06
C SER A 118 -5.62 -2.28 8.09
N LEU A 119 -4.87 -1.68 7.16
CA LEU A 119 -5.42 -0.82 6.12
C LEU A 119 -6.43 -1.56 5.23
N ALA A 120 -6.12 -2.80 4.85
CA ALA A 120 -7.04 -3.64 4.06
C ALA A 120 -8.36 -3.92 4.80
N ARG A 121 -8.31 -4.14 6.13
CA ARG A 121 -9.51 -4.30 6.96
C ARG A 121 -10.34 -3.02 7.02
N SER A 122 -9.71 -1.87 7.25
CA SER A 122 -10.39 -0.57 7.24
C SER A 122 -11.01 -0.25 5.89
N PHE A 123 -10.33 -0.57 4.79
CA PHE A 123 -10.88 -0.44 3.44
C PHE A 123 -12.13 -1.30 3.24
N ASN A 124 -12.08 -2.58 3.64
CA ASN A 124 -13.23 -3.48 3.50
C ASN A 124 -14.44 -3.03 4.34
N GLN A 125 -14.21 -2.48 5.53
CA GLN A 125 -15.25 -1.89 6.36
C GLN A 125 -15.92 -0.72 5.64
N LEU A 126 -15.13 0.22 5.12
CA LEU A 126 -15.62 1.37 4.35
C LEU A 126 -16.41 0.93 3.12
N ALA A 127 -15.88 -0.05 2.36
CA ALA A 127 -16.57 -0.60 1.20
C ALA A 127 -17.94 -1.21 1.56
N SER A 128 -18.02 -1.92 2.70
CA SER A 128 -19.28 -2.49 3.19
C SER A 128 -20.30 -1.43 3.59
N GLU A 129 -19.85 -0.35 4.22
CA GLU A 129 -20.74 0.76 4.62
C GLU A 129 -21.29 1.51 3.40
N LEU A 130 -20.44 1.79 2.41
CA LEU A 130 -20.88 2.39 1.14
C LEU A 130 -21.85 1.49 0.37
N GLU A 131 -21.57 0.19 0.32
CA GLU A 131 -22.46 -0.77 -0.32
C GLU A 131 -23.85 -0.77 0.33
N GLN A 132 -23.90 -0.75 1.67
CA GLN A 132 -25.16 -0.69 2.40
C GLN A 132 -25.91 0.62 2.15
N GLN A 133 -25.21 1.77 2.14
CA GLN A 133 -25.82 3.07 1.86
C GLN A 133 -26.42 3.11 0.45
N GLU A 134 -25.71 2.57 -0.54
CA GLU A 134 -26.21 2.52 -1.91
C GLU A 134 -27.45 1.63 -2.05
N ARG A 135 -27.48 0.47 -1.38
CA ARG A 135 -28.67 -0.40 -1.36
C ARG A 135 -29.88 0.32 -0.76
N VAL A 136 -29.71 0.96 0.40
CA VAL A 136 -30.80 1.71 1.06
C VAL A 136 -31.28 2.85 0.16
N ARG A 137 -30.38 3.54 -0.53
CA ARG A 137 -30.73 4.59 -1.49
C ARG A 137 -31.58 4.05 -2.65
N GLN A 138 -31.21 2.90 -3.21
CA GLN A 138 -31.94 2.27 -4.31
C GLN A 138 -33.33 1.80 -3.87
N GLU A 139 -33.43 1.12 -2.72
CA GLU A 139 -34.71 0.69 -2.14
C GLU A 139 -35.64 1.89 -1.88
N PHE A 140 -35.11 3.00 -1.36
CA PHE A 140 -35.89 4.22 -1.16
C PHE A 140 -36.45 4.77 -2.48
N ILE A 141 -35.64 4.83 -3.54
CA ILE A 141 -36.08 5.32 -4.85
C ILE A 141 -37.16 4.41 -5.44
N GLU A 142 -37.02 3.09 -5.31
CA GLU A 142 -37.99 2.12 -5.80
C GLU A 142 -39.33 2.25 -5.07
N ASN A 143 -39.29 2.31 -3.73
CA ASN A 143 -40.48 2.47 -2.91
C ASN A 143 -41.20 3.80 -3.21
N ALA A 144 -40.46 4.91 -3.30
CA ALA A 144 -41.03 6.20 -3.66
C ALA A 144 -41.67 6.17 -5.05
N ALA A 145 -41.05 5.50 -6.04
CA ALA A 145 -41.62 5.37 -7.37
C ALA A 145 -42.92 4.54 -7.39
N HIS A 146 -42.99 3.48 -6.57
CA HIS A 146 -44.21 2.68 -6.43
C HIS A 146 -45.34 3.44 -5.73
N GLU A 147 -45.03 4.13 -4.64
CA GLU A 147 -46.03 4.92 -3.90
C GLU A 147 -46.56 6.10 -4.72
N LEU A 148 -45.75 6.71 -5.59
CA LEU A 148 -46.18 7.79 -6.48
C LEU A 148 -46.92 7.30 -7.73
N ARG A 149 -46.66 6.08 -8.21
CA ARG A 149 -47.35 5.53 -9.39
C ARG A 149 -48.85 5.44 -9.16
N THR A 150 -49.27 4.90 -8.02
CA THR A 150 -50.69 4.71 -7.70
C THR A 150 -51.53 6.01 -7.74
N PRO A 151 -51.18 7.08 -7.01
CA PRO A 151 -51.94 8.33 -7.05
C PRO A 151 -51.90 9.00 -8.43
N LEU A 152 -50.77 8.91 -9.16
CA LEU A 152 -50.67 9.44 -10.52
C LEU A 152 -51.55 8.67 -11.51
N THR A 153 -51.60 7.34 -11.42
CA THR A 153 -52.50 6.52 -12.23
C THR A 153 -53.96 6.80 -11.93
N ASN A 154 -54.31 7.02 -10.65
CA ASN A 154 -55.66 7.45 -10.28
C ASN A 154 -56.00 8.81 -10.90
N LEU A 155 -55.13 9.81 -10.75
CA LEU A 155 -55.30 11.14 -11.36
C LEU A 155 -55.46 11.06 -12.88
N GLN A 156 -54.64 10.25 -13.56
CA GLN A 156 -54.77 10.00 -14.99
C GLN A 156 -56.12 9.38 -15.35
N GLY A 157 -56.59 8.38 -14.60
CA GLY A 157 -57.89 7.75 -14.83
C GLY A 157 -59.06 8.72 -14.71
N TYR A 158 -59.03 9.62 -13.72
CA TYR A 158 -60.04 10.68 -13.60
C TYR A 158 -60.00 11.67 -14.77
N LEU A 159 -58.79 12.06 -15.22
CA LEU A 159 -58.64 12.96 -16.37
C LEU A 159 -59.13 12.31 -17.67
N GLU A 160 -58.91 11.00 -17.86
CA GLU A 160 -59.45 10.25 -19.00
C GLU A 160 -60.98 10.15 -18.96
N ALA A 161 -61.55 9.85 -17.80
CA ALA A 161 -63.00 9.78 -17.63
C ALA A 161 -63.70 11.13 -17.88
N LEU A 162 -63.06 12.24 -17.50
CA LEU A 162 -63.51 13.60 -17.83
C LEU A 162 -63.40 13.89 -19.33
N ARG A 163 -62.30 13.50 -19.98
CA ARG A 163 -62.08 13.69 -21.42
C ARG A 163 -63.10 12.93 -22.25
N ASP A 164 -63.39 11.69 -21.88
CA ASP A 164 -64.28 10.79 -22.64
C ASP A 164 -65.77 11.07 -22.37
N GLY A 165 -66.08 12.05 -21.51
CA GLY A 165 -67.44 12.48 -21.16
C GLY A 165 -68.20 11.51 -20.26
N VAL A 166 -67.50 10.51 -19.69
CA VAL A 166 -68.07 9.55 -18.73
C VAL A 166 -68.41 10.25 -17.41
N ILE A 167 -67.59 11.23 -17.02
CA ILE A 167 -67.80 12.10 -15.86
C ILE A 167 -67.98 13.53 -16.36
N ALA A 168 -69.01 14.23 -15.87
CA ALA A 168 -69.22 15.63 -16.20
C ALA A 168 -68.24 16.52 -15.41
N PRO A 169 -67.62 17.54 -16.04
CA PRO A 169 -66.80 18.49 -15.31
C PRO A 169 -67.67 19.31 -14.33
N GLY A 170 -67.45 19.11 -13.03
CA GLY A 170 -68.23 19.70 -11.95
C GLY A 170 -67.41 19.88 -10.67
N SER A 171 -67.84 20.77 -9.77
CA SER A 171 -67.11 21.10 -8.54
C SER A 171 -66.91 19.89 -7.62
N ASP A 172 -67.86 18.97 -7.64
CA ASP A 172 -67.86 17.68 -6.97
C ASP A 172 -66.68 16.78 -7.40
N VAL A 173 -66.40 16.69 -8.70
CA VAL A 173 -65.28 15.91 -9.23
C VAL A 173 -63.93 16.54 -8.87
N PHE A 174 -63.81 17.87 -8.98
CA PHE A 174 -62.60 18.59 -8.56
C PHE A 174 -62.35 18.48 -7.06
N THR A 175 -63.41 18.43 -6.23
CA THR A 175 -63.27 18.20 -4.79
C THR A 175 -62.75 16.79 -4.51
N SER A 176 -63.24 15.77 -5.22
CA SER A 176 -62.77 14.38 -5.08
C SER A 176 -61.34 14.13 -5.55
N LEU A 177 -60.77 15.01 -6.38
CA LEU A 177 -59.37 14.95 -6.82
C LEU A 177 -58.40 15.64 -5.85
N HIS A 178 -58.93 16.38 -4.87
CA HIS A 178 -58.13 17.15 -3.91
C HIS A 178 -57.99 16.45 -2.55
N GLU A 179 -58.93 15.57 -2.19
CA GLU A 179 -58.82 14.62 -1.06
C GLU A 179 -57.98 13.39 -1.43
#